data_AF-Q29LF4-F1
#
_entry.id   AF-Q29LF4-F1
#
_cell.length_a   1.000
_cell.length_b   1.000
_cell.length_c   1.000
_cell.angle_alpha   90.00
_cell.angle_beta   90.00
_cell.angle_gamma   90.00
#
_symmetry.space_group_name_H-M   'P 1'
#
loop_
_entity.id
_entity.type
_entity.pdbx_description
1 polymer ?
#
loop_
_entity_poly.entity_id
_entity_poly.type
_entity_poly.pdbx_seq_one_letter_code
_entity_poly.pdbx_strand_id
1 'polypeptide(L)'
;MFLDDDGIPRDLTSDNLYDYSFDLHGTMLLTSADTEVYMPPKWHGTMYGTEEMLNSYRQNFNPSPSLLNFHALQPYEPELVCCKKVVVELTVLPAGQSLFSDAEIAVFVVKLTKYVTNADGSEEVDTNTNTLITKEIGTELCFFPHNHPYHVRIMREGIDVVYVDDRIYKNGMPSVTYQHQRICNLLSNLQPRCVKSLSGRPLPPVLNSVCRDPDDGPI
;
A
#
# COMPACT_ATOMS: atom_id res chain seq x y z
N MET A 1 1.59 -7.00 4.01
CA MET A 1 0.40 -6.73 3.18
C MET A 1 0.63 -7.37 1.83
N PHE A 2 -0.38 -7.90 1.17
CA PHE A 2 -0.24 -8.59 -0.12
C PHE A 2 -0.92 -7.78 -1.23
N LEU A 3 -0.45 -7.97 -2.46
CA LEU A 3 -1.22 -7.61 -3.66
C LEU A 3 -1.88 -8.88 -4.17
N ASP A 4 -3.18 -8.82 -4.45
CA ASP A 4 -3.90 -9.94 -5.05
C ASP A 4 -3.61 -10.07 -6.56
N ASP A 5 -4.28 -11.03 -7.21
CA ASP A 5 -4.13 -11.30 -8.65
C ASP A 5 -4.33 -10.07 -9.54
N ASP A 6 -5.18 -9.14 -9.09
CA ASP A 6 -5.60 -7.92 -9.77
C ASP A 6 -4.82 -6.68 -9.28
N GLY A 7 -3.77 -6.88 -8.48
CA GLY A 7 -2.92 -5.81 -7.95
C GLY A 7 -3.56 -5.01 -6.81
N ILE A 8 -4.66 -5.51 -6.24
CA ILE A 8 -5.39 -4.83 -5.18
C ILE A 8 -4.77 -5.18 -3.82
N PRO A 9 -4.53 -4.19 -2.93
CA PRO A 9 -4.00 -4.42 -1.61
C PRO A 9 -4.95 -5.26 -0.74
N ARG A 10 -4.40 -6.26 -0.06
CA ARG A 10 -5.11 -7.07 0.94
C ARG A 10 -4.22 -7.31 2.15
N ASP A 11 -4.76 -7.09 3.35
CA ASP A 11 -4.03 -7.41 4.57
C ASP A 11 -4.45 -8.75 5.17
N LEU A 12 -3.44 -9.49 5.64
CA LEU A 12 -3.63 -10.75 6.32
C LEU A 12 -3.45 -10.57 7.81
N THR A 13 -4.40 -11.17 8.52
CA THR A 13 -4.52 -11.19 9.96
C THR A 13 -4.78 -12.62 10.39
N SER A 14 -4.72 -12.87 11.70
CA SER A 14 -5.15 -14.16 12.26
C SER A 14 -6.58 -14.54 11.87
N ASP A 15 -7.45 -13.54 11.65
CA ASP A 15 -8.89 -13.74 11.47
C ASP A 15 -9.24 -14.21 10.05
N ASN A 16 -8.45 -13.80 9.05
CA ASN A 16 -8.76 -13.98 7.63
C ASN A 16 -7.68 -14.79 6.88
N LEU A 17 -6.72 -15.39 7.60
CA LEU A 17 -5.60 -16.12 7.01
C LEU A 17 -6.04 -17.27 6.09
N TYR A 18 -7.15 -17.93 6.42
CA TYR A 18 -7.68 -19.09 5.70
C TYR A 18 -8.71 -18.74 4.63
N ASP A 19 -9.15 -17.48 4.57
CA ASP A 19 -10.21 -17.04 3.65
C ASP A 19 -9.69 -16.81 2.23
N TYR A 20 -8.36 -16.75 2.06
CA TYR A 20 -7.73 -16.45 0.79
C TYR A 20 -6.97 -17.65 0.24
N SER A 21 -7.33 -18.06 -0.98
CA SER A 21 -6.52 -18.95 -1.79
C SER A 21 -5.45 -18.14 -2.52
N PHE A 22 -4.37 -17.75 -1.83
CA PHE A 22 -3.21 -17.23 -2.55
C PHE A 22 -2.53 -18.38 -3.28
N ASP A 23 -2.14 -18.14 -4.53
CA ASP A 23 -1.20 -19.02 -5.20
C ASP A 23 0.13 -19.02 -4.44
N LEU A 24 0.93 -20.06 -4.66
CA LEU A 24 2.26 -20.23 -4.09
C LEU A 24 3.27 -19.17 -4.58
N HIS A 25 2.87 -18.11 -5.29
CA HIS A 25 3.75 -17.12 -5.92
C HIS A 25 3.14 -15.70 -5.84
N GLY A 26 3.12 -15.11 -4.64
CA GLY A 26 2.51 -13.79 -4.43
C GLY A 26 3.49 -12.62 -4.32
N THR A 27 2.94 -11.41 -4.38
CA THR A 27 3.64 -10.16 -4.06
C THR A 27 3.26 -9.69 -2.67
N MET A 28 4.26 -9.53 -1.79
CA MET A 28 4.07 -9.01 -0.45
C MET A 28 4.81 -7.69 -0.27
N LEU A 29 4.13 -6.67 0.25
CA LEU A 29 4.70 -5.39 0.64
C LEU A 29 4.94 -5.39 2.16
N LEU A 30 6.20 -5.21 2.56
CA LEU A 30 6.64 -5.05 3.94
C LEU A 30 6.59 -3.57 4.31
N THR A 31 5.73 -3.20 5.25
CA THR A 31 5.49 -1.79 5.65
C THR A 31 6.21 -1.36 6.93
N SER A 32 6.65 -2.32 7.75
CA SER A 32 7.47 -2.14 8.95
C SER A 32 8.25 -3.44 9.20
N ALA A 33 9.47 -3.33 9.76
CA ALA A 33 10.36 -4.48 9.98
C ALA A 33 10.16 -5.21 11.32
N ASP A 34 9.31 -4.64 12.18
CA ASP A 34 9.16 -4.97 13.60
C ASP A 34 7.96 -5.90 13.84
N THR A 35 7.06 -5.94 12.87
CA THR A 35 5.86 -6.77 12.94
C THR A 35 6.09 -8.05 12.15
N GLU A 36 5.97 -9.19 12.82
CA GLU A 36 5.90 -10.47 12.12
C GLU A 36 4.66 -10.47 11.21
N VAL A 37 4.85 -10.81 9.95
CA VAL A 37 3.76 -10.81 8.98
C VAL A 37 3.08 -12.16 8.96
N TYR A 38 1.74 -12.16 9.06
CA TYR A 38 0.92 -13.33 8.82
C TYR A 38 1.03 -13.77 7.36
N MET A 39 1.48 -15.00 7.13
CA MET A 39 1.62 -15.60 5.80
C MET A 39 0.81 -16.89 5.71
N PRO A 40 0.12 -17.15 4.58
CA PRO A 40 -0.57 -18.42 4.38
C PRO A 40 0.40 -19.60 4.47
N PRO A 41 -0.03 -20.76 4.99
CA PRO A 41 0.79 -21.96 4.98
C PRO A 41 1.23 -22.31 3.56
N LYS A 42 2.55 -22.50 3.35
CA LYS A 42 3.17 -22.75 2.05
C LYS A 42 3.14 -21.57 1.07
N TRP A 43 2.87 -20.34 1.52
CA TRP A 43 3.10 -19.21 0.63
C TRP A 43 4.58 -19.14 0.22
N HIS A 44 4.82 -18.97 -1.08
CA HIS A 44 6.13 -18.59 -1.61
C HIS A 44 5.92 -17.32 -2.43
N GLY A 45 6.95 -16.51 -2.57
CA GLY A 45 6.80 -15.26 -3.28
C GLY A 45 7.90 -14.27 -2.98
N THR A 46 7.66 -13.04 -3.37
CA THR A 46 8.63 -11.95 -3.22
C THR A 46 8.10 -10.94 -2.22
N MET A 47 8.91 -10.68 -1.20
CA MET A 47 8.71 -9.59 -0.26
C MET A 47 9.46 -8.35 -0.76
N TYR A 48 8.71 -7.28 -0.96
CA TYR A 48 9.19 -5.97 -1.37
C TYR A 48 9.22 -5.02 -0.17
N GLY A 49 10.28 -4.24 -0.08
CA GLY A 49 10.50 -3.25 0.98
C GLY A 49 11.80 -2.50 0.74
N THR A 50 12.17 -1.63 1.67
CA THR A 50 13.51 -1.01 1.65
C THR A 50 14.57 -2.06 2.02
N GLU A 51 15.82 -1.81 1.64
CA GLU A 51 16.92 -2.72 1.97
C GLU A 51 17.06 -2.94 3.48
N GLU A 52 16.99 -1.86 4.26
CA GLU A 52 17.09 -1.89 5.72
C GLU A 52 15.95 -2.70 6.35
N MET A 53 14.70 -2.48 5.92
CA MET A 53 13.56 -3.24 6.44
C MET A 53 13.66 -4.72 6.14
N LEU A 54 14.03 -5.10 4.91
CA LEU A 54 14.15 -6.51 4.52
C LEU A 54 15.29 -7.19 5.28
N ASN A 55 16.42 -6.50 5.47
CA ASN A 55 17.54 -7.00 6.25
C ASN A 55 17.14 -7.21 7.73
N SER A 56 16.49 -6.22 8.34
CA SER A 56 16.00 -6.29 9.72
C SER A 56 14.98 -7.42 9.90
N TYR A 57 14.02 -7.56 8.98
CA TYR A 57 13.04 -8.64 9.02
C TYR A 57 13.71 -10.02 8.96
N ARG A 58 14.70 -10.22 8.08
CA ARG A 58 15.43 -11.49 7.99
C ARG A 58 16.18 -11.81 9.29
N GLN A 59 16.79 -10.82 9.93
CA GLN A 59 17.53 -11.01 11.19
C GLN A 59 16.59 -11.38 12.35
N ASN A 60 15.42 -10.74 12.42
CA ASN A 60 14.50 -10.91 13.54
C ASN A 60 13.69 -12.21 13.47
N PHE A 61 13.27 -12.62 12.27
CA PHE A 61 12.31 -13.73 12.09
C PHE A 61 12.90 -14.96 11.40
N ASN A 62 14.11 -14.87 10.85
CA ASN A 62 14.83 -15.95 10.17
C ASN A 62 13.93 -16.80 9.23
N PRO A 63 13.25 -16.17 8.25
CA PRO A 63 12.30 -16.86 7.39
C PRO A 63 13.00 -17.89 6.49
N SER A 64 12.27 -18.91 6.07
CA SER A 64 12.81 -19.96 5.21
C SER A 64 13.24 -19.41 3.84
N PRO A 65 14.54 -19.48 3.48
CA PRO A 65 15.04 -18.92 2.22
C PRO A 65 14.60 -19.71 0.99
N SER A 66 14.10 -20.95 1.17
CA SER A 66 13.51 -21.73 0.07
C SER A 66 12.08 -21.30 -0.28
N LEU A 67 11.43 -20.52 0.59
CA LEU A 67 10.06 -20.06 0.40
C LEU A 67 9.99 -18.58 -0.01
N LEU A 68 10.89 -17.75 0.52
CA LEU A 68 10.80 -16.30 0.37
C LEU A 68 11.95 -15.71 -0.44
N ASN A 69 11.60 -14.99 -1.49
CA ASN A 69 12.49 -14.05 -2.15
C ASN A 69 12.31 -12.66 -1.51
N PHE A 70 13.39 -11.88 -1.50
CA PHE A 70 13.38 -10.51 -1.00
C PHE A 70 13.89 -9.59 -2.09
N HIS A 71 13.14 -8.54 -2.38
CA HIS A 71 13.48 -7.55 -3.40
C HIS A 71 13.49 -6.16 -2.78
N ALA A 72 14.69 -5.59 -2.64
CA ALA A 72 14.83 -4.23 -2.14
C ALA A 72 14.49 -3.23 -3.24
N LEU A 73 13.47 -2.41 -2.98
CA LEU A 73 13.10 -1.31 -3.86
C LEU A 73 13.96 -0.08 -3.54
N GLN A 74 14.32 0.66 -4.58
CA GLN A 74 14.95 1.97 -4.41
C GLN A 74 13.88 3.03 -4.09
N PRO A 75 14.05 3.85 -3.03
CA PRO A 75 13.12 4.92 -2.70
C PRO A 75 12.84 5.84 -3.89
N TYR A 76 11.56 6.14 -4.12
CA TYR A 76 11.10 7.06 -5.18
C TYR A 76 11.38 6.62 -6.63
N GLU A 77 11.93 5.41 -6.83
CA GLU A 77 12.17 4.82 -8.14
C GLU A 77 11.07 3.79 -8.45
N PRO A 78 10.23 4.02 -9.46
CA PRO A 78 9.15 3.10 -9.81
C PRO A 78 9.67 1.84 -10.50
N GLU A 79 9.17 0.67 -10.09
CA GLU A 79 9.49 -0.62 -10.69
C GLU A 79 8.23 -1.37 -11.13
N LEU A 80 8.30 -2.09 -12.25
CA LEU A 80 7.18 -2.92 -12.72
C LEU A 80 7.18 -4.27 -12.01
N VAL A 81 6.06 -4.60 -11.39
CA VAL A 81 5.84 -5.87 -10.68
C VAL A 81 4.67 -6.61 -11.30
N CYS A 82 4.92 -7.86 -11.68
CA CYS A 82 3.89 -8.75 -12.22
C CYS A 82 3.05 -9.34 -11.07
N CYS A 83 1.78 -8.96 -11.01
CA CYS A 83 0.75 -9.76 -10.35
C CYS A 83 0.21 -10.79 -11.36
N LYS A 84 -0.65 -11.72 -10.93
CA LYS A 84 -1.08 -12.84 -11.78
C LYS A 84 -1.82 -12.40 -13.04
N LYS A 85 -2.66 -11.36 -12.96
CA LYS A 85 -3.49 -10.88 -14.09
C LYS A 85 -3.08 -9.50 -14.60
N VAL A 86 -2.25 -8.77 -13.86
CA VAL A 86 -1.90 -7.38 -14.15
C VAL A 86 -0.42 -7.12 -13.86
N VAL A 87 0.14 -6.12 -14.54
CA VAL A 87 1.43 -5.53 -14.17
C VAL A 87 1.12 -4.21 -13.48
N VAL A 88 1.69 -4.00 -12.29
CA VAL A 88 1.58 -2.75 -11.55
C VAL A 88 2.94 -2.06 -11.52
N GLU A 89 2.93 -0.73 -11.49
CA GLU A 89 4.10 0.04 -11.15
C GLU A 89 4.10 0.28 -9.63
N LEU A 90 5.15 -0.16 -8.95
CA LEU A 90 5.32 -0.11 -7.51
C LEU A 90 6.42 0.90 -7.16
N THR A 91 6.14 1.78 -6.21
CA THR A 91 7.15 2.70 -5.65
C THR A 91 7.11 2.63 -4.13
N VAL A 92 8.29 2.56 -3.50
CA VAL A 92 8.43 2.66 -2.04
C VAL A 92 8.74 4.11 -1.64
N LEU A 93 8.06 4.58 -0.60
CA LEU A 93 8.22 5.91 -0.02
C LEU A 93 8.61 5.75 1.46
N PRO A 94 9.81 6.20 1.84
CA PRO A 94 10.18 6.33 3.25
C PRO A 94 9.15 7.19 3.99
N ALA A 95 8.69 6.72 5.15
CA ALA A 95 7.64 7.36 5.94
C ALA A 95 8.08 7.65 7.38
N GLY A 96 9.39 7.80 7.57
CA GLY A 96 10.02 8.03 8.87
C GLY A 96 10.07 6.75 9.70
N GLN A 97 9.89 6.92 11.01
CA GLN A 97 10.02 5.84 11.99
C GLN A 97 8.72 5.61 12.75
N SER A 98 8.55 4.39 13.25
CA SER A 98 7.46 4.06 14.17
C SER A 98 7.52 4.93 15.41
N LEU A 99 6.33 5.27 15.91
CA LEU A 99 6.19 6.00 17.17
C LEU A 99 6.54 5.14 18.39
N PHE A 100 6.69 3.82 18.22
CA PHE A 100 6.82 2.86 19.32
C PHE A 100 8.18 2.16 19.40
N SER A 101 8.95 2.12 18.31
CA SER A 101 10.08 1.18 18.16
C SER A 101 11.29 1.72 17.38
N ASP A 102 11.31 3.01 17.00
CA ASP A 102 12.34 3.65 16.16
C ASP A 102 12.58 2.98 14.79
N ALA A 103 11.83 1.93 14.47
CA ALA A 103 12.03 1.17 13.26
C ALA A 103 11.46 1.90 12.05
N GLU A 104 12.08 1.65 10.89
CA GLU A 104 11.67 2.24 9.63
C GLU A 104 10.24 1.85 9.25
N ILE A 105 9.48 2.83 8.76
CA ILE A 105 8.18 2.63 8.13
C ILE A 105 8.29 3.02 6.66
N ALA A 106 7.71 2.17 5.82
CA ALA A 106 7.54 2.43 4.41
C ALA A 106 6.05 2.50 4.02
N VAL A 107 5.74 3.46 3.16
CA VAL A 107 4.48 3.59 2.44
C VAL A 107 4.71 3.17 1.00
N PHE A 108 3.70 2.58 0.37
CA PHE A 108 3.80 2.15 -1.03
C PHE A 108 2.80 2.90 -1.89
N VAL A 109 3.22 3.26 -3.10
CA VAL A 109 2.34 3.68 -4.18
C VAL A 109 2.29 2.57 -5.21
N VAL A 110 1.08 2.10 -5.51
CA VAL A 110 0.79 1.12 -6.55
C VAL A 110 -0.02 1.81 -7.62
N LYS A 111 0.58 1.95 -8.80
CA LYS A 111 -0.10 2.45 -9.99
C LYS A 111 -0.53 1.27 -10.85
N LEU A 112 -1.85 1.16 -11.02
CA LEU A 112 -2.46 0.17 -11.90
C LEU A 112 -2.93 0.88 -13.17
N THR A 113 -2.35 0.49 -14.30
CA THR A 113 -2.82 0.89 -15.63
C THR A 113 -3.24 -0.35 -16.39
N LYS A 114 -4.54 -0.49 -16.65
CA LYS A 114 -5.13 -1.61 -17.38
C LYS A 114 -5.68 -1.10 -18.70
N TYR A 115 -5.32 -1.80 -19.77
CA TYR A 115 -5.80 -1.53 -21.12
C TYR A 115 -6.84 -2.58 -21.52
N VAL A 116 -7.83 -2.17 -22.27
CA VAL A 116 -8.79 -3.04 -22.95
C VAL A 116 -8.61 -2.87 -24.44
N THR A 117 -8.55 -4.00 -25.16
CA THR A 117 -8.51 -4.02 -26.62
C THR A 117 -9.94 -4.03 -27.15
N ASN A 118 -10.30 -2.97 -27.86
CA ASN A 118 -11.57 -2.82 -28.54
C ASN A 118 -11.69 -3.78 -29.73
N ALA A 119 -12.92 -4.00 -30.21
CA ALA A 119 -13.18 -4.90 -31.34
C ALA A 119 -12.50 -4.47 -32.65
N ASP A 120 -12.15 -3.19 -32.78
CA ASP A 120 -11.41 -2.62 -33.91
C ASP A 120 -9.87 -2.70 -33.75
N GLY A 121 -9.39 -3.30 -32.66
CA GLY A 121 -7.96 -3.44 -32.34
C GLY A 121 -7.34 -2.20 -31.69
N SER A 122 -8.10 -1.15 -31.41
CA SER A 122 -7.62 -0.01 -30.61
C SER A 122 -7.50 -0.39 -29.12
N GLU A 123 -6.51 0.16 -28.42
CA GLU A 123 -6.37 0.00 -26.98
C GLU A 123 -6.85 1.25 -26.26
N GLU A 124 -7.72 1.07 -25.28
CA GLU A 124 -8.20 2.13 -24.39
C GLU A 124 -7.83 1.82 -22.94
N VAL A 125 -7.66 2.88 -22.15
CA VAL A 125 -7.35 2.75 -20.72
C VAL A 125 -8.66 2.46 -19.98
N ASP A 126 -8.83 1.21 -19.55
CA ASP A 126 -9.96 0.74 -18.74
C ASP A 126 -9.82 1.20 -17.28
N THR A 127 -8.58 1.17 -16.77
CA THR A 127 -8.29 1.61 -15.40
C THR A 127 -6.96 2.33 -15.37
N ASN A 128 -6.93 3.48 -14.70
CA ASN A 128 -5.71 4.17 -14.33
C ASN A 128 -5.90 4.65 -12.90
N THR A 129 -5.23 4.00 -11.95
CA THR A 129 -5.45 4.25 -10.51
C THR A 129 -4.13 4.28 -9.77
N ASN A 130 -3.89 5.39 -9.09
CA ASN A 130 -2.79 5.56 -8.16
C ASN A 130 -3.27 5.26 -6.74
N THR A 131 -2.75 4.18 -6.16
CA THR A 131 -3.15 3.71 -4.84
C THR A 131 -2.01 3.91 -3.84
N LEU A 132 -2.23 4.71 -2.79
CA LEU A 132 -1.29 4.83 -1.68
C LEU A 132 -1.70 3.86 -0.56
N ILE A 133 -0.74 3.12 -0.01
CA ILE A 133 -1.02 2.09 0.98
C ILE A 133 -0.17 2.30 2.22
N THR A 134 -0.83 2.41 3.36
CA THR A 134 -0.20 2.59 4.67
C THR A 134 -0.81 1.65 5.71
N LYS A 135 0.05 0.90 6.39
CA LYS A 135 -0.33 0.14 7.60
C LYS A 135 -0.05 0.90 8.88
N GLU A 136 0.93 1.77 8.85
CA GLU A 136 1.33 2.60 9.96
C GLU A 136 1.72 3.97 9.44
N ILE A 137 1.36 4.99 10.20
CA ILE A 137 1.81 6.35 9.95
C ILE A 137 2.84 6.69 11.03
N GLY A 138 4.12 6.57 10.64
CA GLY A 138 5.31 6.97 11.41
C GLY A 138 5.47 8.47 11.45
N THR A 139 6.47 9.03 12.13
CA THR A 139 6.60 10.49 12.44
C THR A 139 6.43 11.47 11.27
N GLU A 140 6.60 11.04 10.02
CA GLU A 140 6.49 11.87 8.83
C GLU A 140 5.12 11.71 8.13
N LEU A 141 4.56 12.81 7.61
CA LEU A 141 3.31 12.81 6.80
C LEU A 141 3.54 13.28 5.36
N CYS A 142 4.75 13.75 5.05
CA CYS A 142 5.12 14.24 3.74
C CYS A 142 6.03 13.21 3.07
N PHE A 143 5.42 12.28 2.33
CA PHE A 143 6.16 11.19 1.69
C PHE A 143 6.77 11.59 0.34
N PHE A 144 6.54 12.82 -0.12
CA PHE A 144 6.96 13.26 -1.44
C PHE A 144 8.09 14.28 -1.33
N PRO A 145 9.32 13.93 -1.72
CA PRO A 145 10.47 14.80 -1.53
C PRO A 145 10.39 16.01 -2.46
N HIS A 146 10.53 17.20 -1.88
CA HIS A 146 10.62 18.44 -2.64
C HIS A 146 11.79 18.39 -3.63
N ASN A 147 11.62 19.00 -4.81
CA ASN A 147 12.63 19.05 -5.87
C ASN A 147 13.10 17.68 -6.41
N HIS A 148 12.31 16.61 -6.22
CA HIS A 148 12.56 15.30 -6.82
C HIS A 148 11.69 15.08 -8.07
N PRO A 149 12.17 14.38 -9.12
CA PRO A 149 11.35 14.06 -10.30
C PRO A 149 10.04 13.34 -9.95
N TYR A 150 10.10 12.44 -8.96
CA TYR A 150 8.93 11.72 -8.46
C TYR A 150 7.85 12.67 -7.90
N HIS A 151 8.23 13.73 -7.19
CA HIS A 151 7.29 14.72 -6.68
C HIS A 151 6.55 15.44 -7.81
N VAL A 152 7.25 15.84 -8.88
CA VAL A 152 6.60 16.46 -10.04
C VAL A 152 5.61 15.51 -10.70
N ARG A 153 5.94 14.22 -10.81
CA ARG A 153 5.05 13.19 -11.36
C ARG A 153 3.82 13.01 -10.49
N ILE A 154 3.98 12.75 -9.19
CA ILE A 154 2.85 12.41 -8.32
C ILE A 154 1.92 13.60 -8.09
N MET A 155 2.44 14.83 -8.10
CA MET A 155 1.60 16.03 -8.04
C MET A 155 0.73 16.25 -9.28
N ARG A 156 1.11 15.69 -10.44
CA ARG A 156 0.31 15.72 -11.68
C ARG A 156 -0.67 14.56 -11.78
N GLU A 157 -0.28 13.40 -11.30
CA GLU A 157 -1.10 12.20 -11.40
C GLU A 157 -2.09 12.09 -10.23
N GLY A 158 -1.75 12.66 -9.07
CA GLY A 158 -2.50 12.56 -7.83
C GLY A 158 -2.51 11.15 -7.23
N ILE A 159 -3.21 11.02 -6.10
CA ILE A 159 -3.57 9.75 -5.50
C ILE A 159 -5.08 9.59 -5.64
N ASP A 160 -5.53 8.43 -6.11
CA ASP A 160 -6.95 8.12 -6.27
C ASP A 160 -7.52 7.46 -5.02
N VAL A 161 -6.79 6.47 -4.49
CA VAL A 161 -7.25 5.64 -3.39
C VAL A 161 -6.18 5.58 -2.32
N VAL A 162 -6.58 5.80 -1.07
CA VAL A 162 -5.72 5.53 0.09
C VAL A 162 -6.24 4.30 0.83
N TYR A 163 -5.39 3.29 1.00
CA TYR A 163 -5.67 2.15 1.88
C TYR A 163 -5.01 2.37 3.23
N VAL A 164 -5.81 2.28 4.29
CA VAL A 164 -5.36 2.45 5.68
C VAL A 164 -5.60 1.19 6.51
N ASP A 165 -4.77 1.00 7.53
CA ASP A 165 -5.04 0.01 8.57
C ASP A 165 -6.26 0.41 9.41
N ASP A 166 -7.28 -0.45 9.36
CA ASP A 166 -8.55 -0.25 10.04
C ASP A 166 -8.60 -0.84 11.47
N ARG A 167 -7.50 -1.44 11.96
CA ARG A 167 -7.44 -2.00 13.34
C ARG A 167 -7.71 -0.96 14.43
N ILE A 168 -7.49 0.32 14.16
CA ILE A 168 -7.80 1.43 15.08
C ILE A 168 -9.29 1.80 15.09
N TYR A 169 -10.09 1.32 14.13
CA TYR A 169 -11.51 1.61 13.99
C TYR A 169 -12.34 0.37 14.30
N LYS A 170 -12.80 0.27 15.55
CA LYS A 170 -13.70 -0.82 15.97
C LYS A 170 -15.04 -0.70 15.22
N ASN A 171 -15.23 -1.52 14.18
CA ASN A 171 -16.43 -1.56 13.33
C ASN A 171 -16.84 -0.19 12.75
N GLY A 172 -15.89 0.58 12.21
CA GLY A 172 -16.19 1.86 11.55
C GLY A 172 -16.55 3.01 12.50
N MET A 173 -16.43 2.82 13.82
CA MET A 173 -16.60 3.91 14.77
C MET A 173 -15.35 4.80 14.79
N PRO A 174 -15.49 6.14 14.76
CA PRO A 174 -14.36 7.04 14.89
C PRO A 174 -13.69 6.83 16.25
N SER A 175 -12.36 6.73 16.23
CA SER A 175 -11.56 6.71 17.44
C SER A 175 -10.95 8.10 17.61
N VAL A 176 -11.07 8.72 18.79
CA VAL A 176 -10.36 9.98 19.09
C VAL A 176 -8.93 9.62 19.48
N THR A 177 -8.17 9.12 18.51
CA THR A 177 -6.78 8.69 18.69
C THR A 177 -5.85 9.59 17.89
N TYR A 178 -4.60 9.65 18.33
CA TYR A 178 -3.55 10.35 17.59
C TYR A 178 -3.43 9.81 16.16
N GLN A 179 -3.51 8.49 15.98
CA GLN A 179 -3.47 7.86 14.66
C GLN A 179 -4.63 8.28 13.74
N HIS A 180 -5.84 8.40 14.28
CA HIS A 180 -6.98 8.92 13.51
C HIS A 180 -6.73 10.34 12.99
N GLN A 181 -6.24 11.24 13.84
CA GLN A 181 -5.92 12.61 13.44
C GLN A 181 -4.87 12.66 12.34
N ARG A 182 -3.86 11.78 12.40
CA ARG A 182 -2.82 11.69 11.38
C ARG A 182 -3.33 11.17 10.05
N ILE A 183 -4.22 10.19 10.06
CA ILE A 183 -4.92 9.74 8.85
C ILE A 183 -5.73 10.91 8.27
N CYS A 184 -6.51 11.64 9.08
CA CYS A 184 -7.25 12.80 8.58
C CYS A 184 -6.32 13.84 7.95
N ASN A 185 -5.21 14.18 8.60
CA ASN A 185 -4.23 15.12 8.04
C ASN A 185 -3.61 14.61 6.72
N LEU A 186 -3.28 13.32 6.65
CA LEU A 186 -2.79 12.69 5.43
C LEU A 186 -3.82 12.81 4.30
N LEU A 187 -5.08 12.48 4.56
CA LEU A 187 -6.15 12.56 3.57
C LEU A 187 -6.42 14.00 3.14
N SER A 188 -6.41 14.96 4.06
CA SER A 188 -6.57 16.39 3.73
C SER A 188 -5.43 16.95 2.89
N ASN A 189 -4.21 16.43 3.07
CA ASN A 189 -3.04 16.84 2.27
C ASN A 189 -3.04 16.19 0.88
N LEU A 190 -3.42 14.91 0.78
CA LEU A 190 -3.41 14.16 -0.47
C LEU A 190 -4.65 14.40 -1.34
N GLN A 191 -5.79 14.70 -0.72
CA GLN A 191 -7.11 14.82 -1.34
C GLN A 191 -7.43 13.66 -2.30
N PRO A 192 -7.38 12.39 -1.83
CA PRO A 192 -7.70 11.26 -2.68
C PRO A 192 -9.19 11.25 -3.05
N ARG A 193 -9.59 10.46 -4.05
CA ARG A 193 -11.01 10.28 -4.41
C ARG A 193 -11.76 9.47 -3.37
N CYS A 194 -11.08 8.49 -2.75
CA CYS A 194 -11.66 7.72 -1.66
C CYS A 194 -10.60 7.11 -0.74
N VAL A 195 -11.06 6.64 0.41
CA VAL A 195 -10.26 5.88 1.37
C VAL A 195 -10.93 4.53 1.65
N LYS A 196 -10.11 3.48 1.68
CA LYS A 196 -10.52 2.08 1.88
C LYS A 196 -9.74 1.44 3.03
N SER A 197 -10.36 0.45 3.67
CA SER A 197 -9.70 -0.36 4.69
C SER A 197 -8.89 -1.47 4.03
N LEU A 198 -7.77 -1.80 4.66
CA LEU A 198 -6.94 -2.93 4.25
C LEU A 198 -7.57 -4.30 4.54
N SER A 199 -8.40 -4.41 5.59
CA SER A 199 -9.12 -5.64 5.90
C SER A 199 -10.45 -5.79 5.14
N GLY A 200 -10.92 -4.74 4.46
CA GLY A 200 -12.25 -4.67 3.86
C GLY A 200 -13.38 -4.30 4.84
N ARG A 201 -13.10 -4.11 6.14
CA ARG A 201 -14.09 -3.66 7.12
C ARG A 201 -14.54 -2.20 6.88
N PRO A 202 -15.75 -1.81 7.28
CA PRO A 202 -16.21 -0.42 7.14
C PRO A 202 -15.30 0.56 7.88
N LEU A 203 -14.95 1.67 7.22
CA LEU A 203 -14.25 2.80 7.82
C LEU A 203 -15.25 3.86 8.32
N PRO A 204 -14.86 4.71 9.29
CA PRO A 204 -15.67 5.86 9.68
C PRO A 204 -16.01 6.76 8.47
N PRO A 205 -17.28 7.12 8.24
CA PRO A 205 -17.69 7.93 7.09
C PRO A 205 -16.95 9.27 6.99
N VAL A 206 -16.54 9.83 8.13
CA VAL A 206 -15.79 11.09 8.21
C VAL A 206 -14.45 11.06 7.44
N LEU A 207 -13.86 9.87 7.25
CA LEU A 207 -12.63 9.76 6.46
C LEU A 207 -12.88 9.98 4.96
N ASN A 208 -14.04 9.56 4.45
CA ASN A 208 -14.41 9.86 3.07
C ASN A 208 -14.92 11.30 2.90
N SER A 209 -15.43 11.95 3.96
CA SER A 209 -15.84 13.36 3.84
C SER A 209 -14.69 14.36 3.72
N VAL A 210 -13.45 13.93 3.95
CA VAL A 210 -12.24 14.75 3.74
C VAL A 210 -11.50 14.40 2.43
N CYS A 211 -12.01 13.43 1.67
CA CYS A 211 -11.56 13.11 0.31
C CYS A 211 -12.16 14.15 -0.66
N ARG A 212 -11.57 14.31 -1.85
CA ARG A 212 -12.16 15.18 -2.89
C ARG A 212 -13.42 14.54 -3.46
N ASP A 213 -14.35 15.37 -3.95
CA ASP A 213 -15.54 14.84 -4.60
C ASP A 213 -15.16 14.02 -5.84
N PRO A 214 -15.86 12.90 -6.13
CA PRO A 214 -15.57 12.08 -7.31
C PRO A 214 -15.69 12.86 -8.62
N ASP A 215 -16.47 13.94 -8.61
CA ASP A 215 -16.75 14.82 -9.74
C ASP A 215 -15.71 15.95 -9.90
N ASP A 216 -14.86 16.17 -8.90
CA ASP A 216 -13.71 17.06 -9.03
C ASP A 216 -12.63 16.32 -9.84
N GLY A 217 -12.33 16.84 -11.04
CA GLY A 217 -11.36 16.29 -11.98
C GLY A 217 -9.93 16.12 -11.39
N PRO A 218 -8.97 15.62 -12.19
CA PRO A 218 -7.57 15.51 -11.74
C PRO A 218 -7.03 16.88 -11.27
N ILE A 219 -6.16 16.85 -10.26
CA ILE A 219 -5.46 18.03 -9.71
C ILE A 219 -4.32 18.42 -10.66
#